data_AF-A0A920U6H2-F1
#
_entry.id   AF-A0A920U6H2-F1
#
_cell.length_a   1.000
_cell.length_b   1.000
_cell.length_c   1.000
_cell.angle_alpha   90.00
_cell.angle_beta   90.00
_cell.angle_gamma   90.00
#
_symmetry.space_group_name_H-M   'P 1'
#
loop_
_entity.id
_entity.type
_entity.pdbx_description
1 polymer ?
#
loop_
_entity_poly.entity_id
_entity_poly.type
_entity_poly.pdbx_seq_one_letter_code
_entity_poly.pdbx_strand_id
1 'polypeptide(L)'
;MVRITEALARRNRAKAIVTGESCGQVASQTLENIAVVDECAGMPILRPLIGSNKEEIVDLAQNIGTFTTSILPDQDCCSLFVPKRPETKADLETVLRLEETLSVDEMVDEAVEKTERRHFTSPEATSATR
;
A
#
# COMPACT_ATOMS: atom_id res chain seq x y z
N MET A 1 -5.51 3.33 5.83
CA MET A 1 -4.09 2.89 5.80
C MET A 1 -3.15 4.05 5.55
N VAL A 2 -3.32 4.84 4.48
CA VAL A 2 -2.46 5.98 4.16
C VAL A 2 -2.29 6.96 5.33
N ARG A 3 -3.36 7.37 6.02
CA ARG A 3 -3.28 8.22 7.23
C ARG A 3 -2.36 7.64 8.34
N ILE A 4 -2.46 6.34 8.60
CA ILE A 4 -1.59 5.63 9.57
C ILE A 4 -0.13 5.66 9.11
N THR A 5 0.11 5.32 7.83
CA THR A 5 1.44 5.34 7.23
C THR A 5 2.05 6.74 7.26
N GLU A 6 1.25 7.78 7.02
CA GLU A 6 1.68 9.17 7.09
C GLU A 6 2.09 9.57 8.52
N ALA A 7 1.29 9.24 9.53
CA ALA A 7 1.61 9.50 10.93
C ALA A 7 2.94 8.84 11.32
N LEU A 8 3.15 7.58 10.91
CA LEU A 8 4.41 6.87 11.10
C LEU A 8 5.56 7.51 10.31
N ALA A 9 5.34 7.90 9.06
CA ALA A 9 6.33 8.57 8.23
C ALA A 9 6.82 9.87 8.87
N ARG A 10 5.91 10.70 9.41
CA ARG A 10 6.24 11.93 10.15
C ARG A 10 7.06 11.63 11.41
N ARG A 11 6.67 10.63 12.21
CA ARG A 11 7.44 10.18 13.40
C ARG A 11 8.87 9.74 13.05
N ASN A 12 9.05 9.16 11.87
CA ASN A 12 10.35 8.69 11.37
C ASN A 12 11.08 9.71 10.48
N ARG A 13 10.56 10.95 10.35
CA ARG A 13 11.11 12.01 9.49
C ARG A 13 11.26 11.61 8.02
N ALA A 14 10.42 10.68 7.56
CA ALA A 14 10.31 10.34 6.14
C ALA A 14 9.63 11.49 5.36
N LYS A 15 9.95 11.56 4.06
CA LYS A 15 9.49 12.65 3.18
C LYS A 15 8.43 12.21 2.16
N ALA A 16 8.20 10.91 2.04
CA ALA A 16 7.28 10.32 1.09
C ALA A 16 6.85 8.92 1.55
N ILE A 17 5.73 8.45 1.00
CA ILE A 17 5.25 7.07 1.10
C ILE A 17 5.55 6.38 -0.24
N VAL A 18 5.85 5.08 -0.24
CA VAL A 18 6.06 4.29 -1.46
C VAL A 18 5.04 3.15 -1.48
N THR A 19 4.38 2.96 -2.61
CA THR A 19 3.44 1.83 -2.82
C THR A 19 3.85 1.00 -4.03
N GLY A 20 3.35 -0.24 -4.09
CA GLY A 20 3.52 -1.14 -5.26
C GLY A 20 2.36 -1.08 -6.25
N GLU A 21 1.57 0.01 -6.25
CA GLU A 21 0.38 0.12 -7.10
C GLU A 21 0.74 0.21 -8.59
N SER A 22 -0.09 -0.43 -9.43
CA SER A 22 -0.03 -0.37 -10.89
C SER A 22 -1.42 0.01 -11.43
N CYS A 23 -1.48 1.03 -12.28
CA CYS A 23 -2.74 1.59 -12.74
C CYS A 23 -3.53 0.56 -13.57
N GLY A 24 -4.78 0.30 -13.18
CA GLY A 24 -5.69 -0.62 -13.88
C GLY A 24 -5.47 -2.10 -13.58
N GLN A 25 -4.54 -2.45 -12.68
CA GLN A 25 -4.27 -3.85 -12.33
C GLN A 25 -5.42 -4.49 -11.52
N VAL A 26 -6.02 -3.74 -10.60
CA VAL A 26 -7.14 -4.17 -9.75
C VAL A 26 -8.16 -3.03 -9.57
N ALA A 27 -9.36 -3.36 -9.09
CA ALA A 27 -10.44 -2.38 -8.94
C ALA A 27 -10.05 -1.16 -8.09
N SER A 28 -9.27 -1.33 -7.02
CA SER A 28 -8.81 -0.22 -6.17
C SER A 28 -7.75 0.67 -6.82
N GLN A 29 -7.19 0.29 -7.98
CA GLN A 29 -6.07 0.97 -8.64
C GLN A 29 -6.50 1.60 -9.97
N THR A 30 -7.77 2.01 -10.09
CA THR A 30 -8.20 2.93 -11.15
C THR A 30 -7.72 4.35 -10.85
N LEU A 31 -7.68 5.22 -11.87
CA LEU A 31 -7.25 6.61 -11.68
C LEU A 31 -8.14 7.35 -10.68
N GLU A 32 -9.45 7.10 -10.71
CA GLU A 32 -10.40 7.70 -9.78
C GLU A 32 -10.19 7.21 -8.35
N ASN A 33 -9.97 5.92 -8.14
CA ASN A 33 -9.72 5.39 -6.80
C ASN A 33 -8.36 5.84 -6.25
N ILE A 34 -7.33 5.88 -7.09
CA ILE A 34 -6.01 6.41 -6.71
C ILE A 34 -6.13 7.88 -6.29
N ALA A 35 -6.86 8.70 -7.06
CA ALA A 35 -7.08 10.11 -6.74
C ALA A 35 -7.78 10.27 -5.39
N VAL A 36 -8.86 9.52 -5.13
CA VAL A 36 -9.58 9.58 -3.84
C VAL A 36 -8.69 9.15 -2.67
N VAL A 37 -7.83 8.14 -2.86
CA VAL A 37 -6.85 7.74 -1.82
C VAL A 37 -5.78 8.82 -1.61
N ASP A 38 -5.34 9.51 -2.65
CA ASP A 38 -4.35 10.58 -2.55
C ASP A 38 -4.86 11.78 -1.73
N GLU A 39 -6.16 12.04 -1.71
CA GLU A 39 -6.76 13.13 -0.90
C GLU A 39 -6.50 12.97 0.60
N CYS A 40 -6.26 11.75 1.10
CA CYS A 40 -5.94 11.52 2.50
C CYS A 40 -4.44 11.56 2.82
N ALA A 41 -3.58 11.84 1.83
CA ALA A 41 -2.12 11.90 1.99
C ALA A 41 -1.63 13.34 2.14
N GLY A 42 -1.08 13.69 3.32
CA GLY A 42 -0.39 14.97 3.54
C GLY A 42 1.08 15.00 3.08
N MET A 43 1.52 14.02 2.28
CA MET A 43 2.87 13.93 1.71
C MET A 43 2.88 13.14 0.38
N PRO A 44 3.93 13.27 -0.46
CA PRO A 44 3.99 12.56 -1.73
C PRO A 44 3.90 11.03 -1.59
N ILE A 45 3.06 10.40 -2.40
CA ILE A 45 3.04 8.95 -2.62
C ILE A 45 3.77 8.63 -3.93
N LEU A 46 4.85 7.86 -3.85
CA LEU A 46 5.64 7.40 -4.98
C LEU A 46 5.15 6.03 -5.44
N ARG A 47 4.83 5.90 -6.72
CA ARG A 47 4.26 4.70 -7.33
C ARG A 47 5.17 4.19 -8.46
N PRO A 48 6.32 3.58 -8.15
CA PRO A 48 7.29 3.15 -9.16
C PRO A 48 6.73 2.17 -10.20
N LEU A 49 5.66 1.44 -9.88
CA LEU A 49 5.04 0.45 -10.76
C LEU A 49 3.79 0.97 -11.49
N ILE A 50 3.49 2.27 -11.42
CA ILE A 50 2.19 2.82 -11.87
C ILE A 50 1.89 2.52 -13.34
N GLY A 51 2.92 2.46 -14.20
CA GLY A 51 2.81 2.16 -15.63
C GLY A 51 3.26 0.76 -16.02
N SER A 52 3.62 -0.09 -15.05
CA SER A 52 4.10 -1.44 -15.32
C SER A 52 2.94 -2.42 -15.41
N ASN A 53 3.02 -3.36 -16.36
CA ASN A 53 2.07 -4.47 -16.44
C ASN A 53 2.47 -5.61 -15.47
N LYS A 54 1.60 -6.60 -15.31
CA LYS A 54 1.82 -7.72 -14.38
C LYS A 54 3.07 -8.54 -14.69
N GLU A 55 3.36 -8.79 -15.96
CA GLU A 55 4.49 -9.62 -16.38
C GLU A 55 5.81 -8.90 -16.03
N GLU A 56 5.92 -7.60 -16.32
CA GLU A 56 7.08 -6.78 -15.96
C GLU A 56 7.34 -6.77 -14.44
N ILE A 57 6.27 -6.69 -13.63
CA ILE A 57 6.38 -6.73 -12.17
C ILE A 57 6.85 -8.10 -11.69
N VAL A 58 6.34 -9.18 -12.29
CA VAL A 58 6.74 -10.55 -11.96
C VAL A 58 8.20 -10.80 -12.34
N ASP A 59 8.62 -10.37 -13.54
CA ASP A 59 10.00 -10.50 -14.01
C ASP A 59 10.95 -9.72 -13.09
N LEU A 60 10.58 -8.49 -12.71
CA LEU A 60 11.34 -7.71 -11.74
C LEU A 60 11.45 -8.44 -10.40
N ALA A 61 10.34 -8.99 -9.88
CA ALA A 61 10.32 -9.73 -8.62
C ALA A 61 11.19 -11.00 -8.66
N GLN A 62 11.25 -11.69 -9.81
CA GLN A 62 12.16 -12.82 -10.02
C GLN A 62 13.61 -12.37 -10.05
N ASN A 63 13.91 -11.29 -10.78
CA ASN A 63 15.26 -10.73 -10.90
C ASN A 63 15.84 -10.24 -9.56
N ILE A 64 15.00 -9.69 -8.67
CA ILE A 64 15.42 -9.25 -7.33
C ILE A 64 15.24 -10.35 -6.25
N GLY A 65 14.81 -11.55 -6.64
CA GLY A 65 14.70 -12.70 -5.73
C GLY A 65 13.55 -12.64 -4.72
N THR A 66 12.54 -11.78 -4.91
CA THR A 66 11.38 -11.67 -4.01
C THR A 66 10.20 -12.54 -4.42
N PHE A 67 10.13 -12.96 -5.69
CA PHE A 67 8.98 -13.69 -6.24
C PHE A 67 8.60 -14.93 -5.41
N THR A 68 9.56 -15.79 -5.08
CA THR A 68 9.30 -17.05 -4.35
C THR A 68 8.69 -16.81 -2.97
N THR A 69 9.11 -15.76 -2.27
CA THR A 69 8.53 -15.39 -0.97
C THR A 69 7.14 -14.77 -1.14
N SER A 70 6.95 -13.92 -2.14
CA SER A 70 5.68 -13.21 -2.38
C SER A 70 4.53 -14.12 -2.80
N ILE A 71 4.79 -15.34 -3.30
CA ILE A 71 3.75 -16.31 -3.70
C ILE A 71 3.45 -17.37 -2.64
N LEU A 72 4.07 -17.30 -1.46
CA LEU A 72 3.80 -18.26 -0.39
C LEU A 72 2.31 -18.20 -0.02
N PRO A 73 1.63 -19.35 0.17
CA PRO A 73 0.23 -19.38 0.53
C PRO A 73 0.05 -18.80 1.93
N ASP A 74 -0.74 -17.74 2.04
CA ASP A 74 -1.13 -17.14 3.31
C ASP A 74 -2.66 -16.92 3.34
N GLN A 75 -3.26 -16.92 4.54
CA GLN A 75 -4.63 -16.46 4.72
C GLN A 75 -4.64 -14.95 4.61
N ASP A 76 -4.59 -14.47 3.38
CA ASP A 76 -4.55 -13.05 3.10
C ASP A 76 -5.84 -12.40 3.60
N CYS A 77 -5.72 -11.38 4.44
CA CYS A 77 -6.86 -10.62 4.95
C CYS A 77 -7.68 -10.00 3.82
N CYS A 78 -7.06 -9.82 2.65
CA CYS A 78 -7.71 -9.45 1.41
C CYS A 78 -8.86 -10.41 1.05
N SER A 79 -8.68 -11.73 1.21
CA SER A 79 -9.76 -12.69 0.91
C SER A 79 -10.97 -12.59 1.85
N LEU A 80 -10.75 -12.10 3.09
CA LEU A 80 -11.80 -11.97 4.11
C LEU A 80 -12.57 -10.65 4.00
N PHE A 81 -11.90 -9.56 3.62
CA PHE A 81 -12.48 -8.21 3.62
C PHE A 81 -12.76 -7.65 2.23
N VAL A 82 -12.40 -8.36 1.15
CA VAL A 82 -12.72 -7.91 -0.21
C VAL A 82 -14.25 -7.95 -0.42
N PRO A 83 -14.88 -6.82 -0.77
CA PRO A 83 -16.29 -6.80 -1.08
C PRO A 83 -16.56 -7.61 -2.35
N LYS A 84 -17.74 -8.23 -2.45
CA LYS A 84 -18.14 -9.01 -3.64
C LYS A 84 -18.13 -8.19 -4.94
N ARG A 85 -18.33 -6.88 -4.84
CA ARG A 85 -18.38 -5.93 -5.96
C ARG A 85 -17.62 -4.66 -5.55
N PRO A 86 -16.30 -4.64 -5.71
CA PRO A 86 -15.51 -3.45 -5.42
C PRO A 86 -15.86 -2.33 -6.42
N GLU A 87 -15.95 -1.11 -5.90
CA GLU A 87 -16.16 0.10 -6.70
C GLU A 87 -14.89 0.43 -7.51
N THR A 88 -15.05 0.78 -8.78
CA THR A 88 -13.93 1.16 -9.65
C THR A 88 -13.86 2.67 -9.89
N LYS A 89 -14.89 3.41 -9.46
CA LYS A 89 -14.95 4.85 -9.58
C LYS A 89 -15.44 5.46 -8.27
N ALA A 90 -14.56 5.55 -7.29
CA ALA A 90 -14.85 6.18 -6.02
C ALA A 90 -15.15 7.67 -6.20
N ASP A 91 -16.05 8.15 -5.35
CA ASP A 91 -16.44 9.54 -5.25
C ASP A 91 -16.01 10.07 -3.87
N LEU A 92 -15.23 11.16 -3.87
CA LEU A 92 -14.63 11.69 -2.64
C LEU A 92 -15.70 12.12 -1.63
N GLU A 93 -16.75 12.81 -2.08
CA GLU A 93 -17.83 13.27 -1.20
C GLU A 93 -18.53 12.10 -0.52
N THR A 94 -18.80 11.04 -1.27
CA THR A 94 -19.37 9.80 -0.73
C THR A 94 -18.44 9.16 0.31
N VAL A 95 -17.13 9.09 0.04
CA VAL A 95 -16.17 8.53 1.00
C VAL A 95 -16.13 9.34 2.29
N LEU A 96 -16.01 10.67 2.20
CA LEU A 96 -15.97 11.55 3.38
C LEU A 96 -17.25 11.42 4.22
N ARG A 97 -18.43 11.40 3.58
CA ARG A 97 -19.71 11.21 4.28
C ARG A 97 -19.81 9.85 4.97
N LEU A 98 -19.25 8.79 4.37
CA LEU A 98 -19.21 7.47 5.02
C LEU A 98 -18.25 7.47 6.21
N GLU A 99 -17.11 8.15 6.09
CA GLU A 99 -16.13 8.28 7.16
C GLU A 99 -16.67 9.04 8.37
N GLU A 100 -17.60 9.99 8.21
CA GLU A 100 -18.27 10.68 9.33
C GLU A 100 -18.97 9.72 10.32
N THR A 101 -19.36 8.53 9.84
CA THR A 101 -19.99 7.50 10.69
C THR A 101 -19.00 6.65 11.48
N LEU A 102 -17.70 6.90 11.29
CA LEU A 102 -16.60 6.14 11.87
C LEU A 102 -15.73 7.06 12.74
N SER A 103 -15.22 6.53 13.85
CA SER A 103 -14.20 7.22 14.66
C SER A 103 -12.81 7.09 14.01
N VAL A 104 -12.64 7.58 12.78
CA VAL A 104 -11.43 7.37 11.98
C VAL A 104 -10.18 7.85 12.70
N ASP A 105 -10.22 9.03 13.32
CA ASP A 105 -9.07 9.59 14.03
C ASP A 105 -8.64 8.73 15.22
N GLU A 106 -9.60 8.28 16.05
CA GLU A 106 -9.34 7.39 17.19
C GLU A 106 -8.76 6.05 16.72
N MET A 107 -9.30 5.48 15.63
CA MET A 107 -8.81 4.23 15.05
C MET A 107 -7.39 4.37 14.49
N VAL A 108 -7.07 5.52 13.88
CA VAL A 108 -5.72 5.82 13.38
C VAL A 108 -4.75 5.94 14.55
N ASP A 109 -5.10 6.70 15.58
CA ASP A 109 -4.26 6.89 16.77
C ASP A 109 -3.97 5.56 17.47
N GLU A 110 -5.01 4.74 17.70
CA GLU A 110 -4.87 3.42 18.30
C GLU A 110 -3.93 2.50 17.48
N ALA A 111 -4.09 2.47 16.15
CA ALA A 111 -3.25 1.67 15.27
C ALA A 111 -1.78 2.13 15.30
N VAL A 112 -1.55 3.44 15.34
CA VAL A 112 -0.22 4.01 15.41
C VAL A 112 0.43 3.73 16.78
N GLU A 113 -0.33 3.79 17.88
CA GLU A 113 0.15 3.47 19.23
C GLU A 113 0.56 2.01 19.38
N LYS A 114 -0.21 1.09 18.79
CA LYS A 114 0.04 -0.36 18.86
C LYS A 114 1.07 -0.86 17.85
N THR A 115 1.78 0.03 17.16
CA THR A 115 2.79 -0.35 16.15
C THR A 115 3.99 -1.04 16.80
N GLU A 116 4.32 -2.25 16.34
CA GLU A 116 5.57 -2.94 16.68
C GLU A 116 6.69 -2.60 15.69
N ARG A 117 7.91 -2.35 16.19
CA ARG A 117 9.11 -2.19 15.36
C ARG A 117 9.98 -3.44 15.43
N ARG A 118 10.33 -3.97 14.25
CA ARG A 118 11.26 -5.09 14.11
C ARG A 118 12.44 -4.67 13.23
N HIS A 119 13.63 -5.15 13.59
CA HIS A 119 14.85 -4.92 12.83
C HIS A 119 15.24 -6.23 12.14
N PHE A 120 15.35 -6.17 10.82
CA PHE A 120 15.79 -7.28 9.99
C PHE A 120 17.13 -6.92 9.35
N THR A 121 18.02 -7.89 9.26
CA THR A 121 19.23 -7.80 8.47
C THR A 121 19.00 -8.57 7.18
N SER A 122 19.31 -7.95 6.04
CA SER A 122 19.40 -8.71 4.78
C SER A 122 20.43 -9.83 4.97
N PRO A 123 20.21 -11.03 4.43
CA PRO A 123 21.31 -11.93 4.16
C PRO A 123 22.39 -11.12 3.42
N GLU A 124 23.66 -11.27 3.80
CA GLU A 124 24.75 -10.62 3.06
C GLU A 124 24.55 -10.93 1.58
N ALA A 125 24.45 -9.88 0.75
CA ALA A 125 24.39 -10.07 -0.68
C ALA A 125 25.70 -10.77 -1.07
N THR A 126 25.62 -12.07 -1.37
CA THR A 126 26.75 -12.81 -1.93
C THR A 126 27.22 -12.00 -3.11
N SER A 127 28.40 -11.40 -3.01
CA SER A 127 28.94 -10.49 -4.02
C SER A 127 28.92 -11.23 -5.36
N ALA A 128 27.97 -10.90 -6.23
CA ALA A 128 28.00 -11.35 -7.60
C ALA A 128 29.27 -10.73 -8.20
N THR A 129 30.29 -11.56 -8.34
CA THR A 129 31.54 -11.23 -8.99
C THR A 129 31.21 -10.62 -10.35
N ARG A 130 31.81 -9.45 -10.60
CA ARG A 130 31.65 -8.59 -11.78
C ARG A 130 31.65 -9.34 -13.11
#